data_AF-A0A367IK46-F1
#
_entry.id   AF-A0A367IK46-F1
#
_cell.length_a   1.000
_cell.length_b   1.000
_cell.length_c   1.000
_cell.angle_alpha   90.00
_cell.angle_beta   90.00
_cell.angle_gamma   90.00
#
_symmetry.space_group_name_H-M   'P 1'
#
loop_
_entity.id
_entity.type
_entity.pdbx_description
1 polymer ?
#
loop_
_entity_poly.entity_id
_entity_poly.type
_entity_poly.pdbx_seq_one_letter_code
_entity_poly.pdbx_strand_id
1 'polypeptide(L)'
;TPADFDMKILSHCKAKNNSRVYLLSISAKATGISPIKGIEKDAITFNLALEPLYVGFLFYNVYKIVIAIIIVLGLGLFIVIPRVKHFIKAKNPHERQRLESSMYKIFRFELGRPSASTKLGGKRIHLVRVRGGNYKHRALRLDSGNFSWGSEGISRKTRLLTVNYNASNNELVRTNTLVKGAVIQIDATPFRQWYESHYAISLAKKKAEE
;
A
#
# COMPACT_ATOMS: atom_id res chain seq x y z
N THR A 1 39.09 0.82 61.06
CA THR A 1 38.75 2.19 60.64
C THR A 1 39.83 2.66 59.67
N PRO A 2 39.47 3.43 58.64
CA PRO A 2 40.28 3.54 57.42
C PRO A 2 41.62 4.19 57.75
N ALA A 3 42.71 3.53 57.35
CA ALA A 3 43.99 4.21 57.23
C ALA A 3 43.85 5.15 56.03
N ASP A 4 44.00 6.45 56.26
CA ASP A 4 44.10 7.42 55.17
C ASP A 4 45.40 7.11 54.40
N PHE A 5 45.24 6.56 53.20
CA PHE A 5 46.32 6.37 52.24
C PHE A 5 46.28 7.50 51.22
N ASP A 6 47.40 8.20 51.06
CA ASP A 6 47.59 9.17 49.97
C ASP A 6 48.43 8.49 48.88
N MET A 7 47.95 8.54 47.65
CA MET A 7 48.62 7.99 46.49
C MET A 7 48.91 9.12 45.49
N LYS A 8 50.20 9.36 45.24
CA LYS A 8 50.66 10.35 44.27
C LYS A 8 51.42 9.70 43.13
N ILE A 9 51.03 10.03 41.90
CA ILE A 9 51.78 9.65 40.70
C ILE A 9 52.99 10.59 40.61
N LEU A 10 54.19 10.04 40.76
CA LEU A 10 55.43 10.81 40.67
C LEU A 10 55.92 10.94 39.22
N SER A 11 55.77 9.89 38.43
CA SER A 11 56.32 9.82 37.08
C SER A 11 55.60 8.73 36.28
N HIS A 12 55.64 8.84 34.95
CA HIS A 12 55.25 7.75 34.08
C HIS A 12 56.26 7.62 32.94
N CYS A 13 56.62 6.40 32.60
CA CYS A 13 57.46 6.09 31.47
C CYS A 13 56.73 5.16 30.51
N LYS A 14 57.04 5.29 29.22
CA LYS A 14 56.47 4.46 28.17
C LYS A 14 57.52 3.45 27.76
N ALA A 15 57.29 2.17 28.05
CA ALA A 15 58.18 1.10 27.66
C ALA A 15 58.15 0.89 26.14
N LYS A 16 59.19 0.28 25.58
CA LYS A 16 59.31 0.01 24.13
C LYS A 16 58.15 -0.83 23.56
N ASN A 17 57.47 -1.60 24.41
CA ASN A 17 56.25 -2.36 24.05
C ASN A 17 54.97 -1.52 24.11
N ASN A 18 55.07 -0.19 24.11
CA ASN A 18 53.96 0.76 24.17
C ASN A 18 53.15 0.72 25.50
N SER A 19 53.56 -0.10 26.47
CA SER A 19 52.98 -0.14 27.82
C SER A 19 53.44 1.07 28.65
N ARG A 20 52.54 1.65 29.43
CA ARG A 20 52.83 2.78 30.32
C ARG A 20 53.03 2.26 31.73
N VAL A 21 54.20 2.53 32.29
CA VAL A 21 54.54 2.20 33.67
C VAL A 21 54.48 3.49 34.48
N TYR A 22 53.74 3.46 35.58
CA TYR A 22 53.58 4.59 36.48
C TYR A 22 54.39 4.34 37.74
N LEU A 23 55.18 5.33 38.16
CA LEU A 23 55.84 5.34 39.46
C LEU A 23 54.90 6.02 40.45
N LEU A 24 54.39 5.24 41.40
CA LEU A 24 53.46 5.69 42.43
C LEU A 24 54.19 5.81 43.76
N SER A 25 54.03 6.95 44.43
CA SER A 25 54.35 7.10 45.85
C SER A 25 53.09 6.84 46.64
N ILE A 26 53.16 5.84 47.52
CA ILE A 26 52.07 5.50 48.43
C ILE A 26 52.53 5.89 49.83
N SER A 27 51.79 6.80 50.47
CA SER A 27 52.01 7.21 51.86
C SER A 27 50.80 6.80 52.68
N ALA A 28 51.04 6.25 53.87
CA ALA A 28 50.00 5.80 54.78
C ALA A 28 50.21 6.43 56.15
N LYS A 29 49.13 6.88 56.80
CA LYS A 29 49.18 7.31 58.21
C LYS A 29 48.65 6.18 59.09
N ALA A 30 49.47 5.67 60.01
CA ALA A 30 49.06 4.60 60.92
C ALA A 30 47.98 5.11 61.90
N THR A 31 46.77 4.57 61.82
CA THR A 31 45.63 4.94 62.68
C THR A 31 45.17 3.72 63.48
N GLY A 32 45.22 3.79 64.82
CA GLY A 32 44.68 2.76 65.72
C GLY A 32 45.68 2.07 66.65
N ILE A 33 46.54 2.83 67.34
CA ILE A 33 47.49 2.30 68.33
C ILE A 33 47.05 2.75 69.73
N SER A 34 46.94 1.83 70.70
CA SER A 34 46.67 2.19 72.09
C SER A 34 47.85 2.96 72.69
N PRO A 35 47.64 4.01 73.51
CA PRO A 35 48.70 4.89 74.00
C PRO A 35 49.42 4.31 75.24
N ILE A 36 49.78 3.02 75.20
CA ILE A 36 50.54 2.39 76.30
C ILE A 36 52.04 2.65 76.06
N LYS A 37 52.69 3.33 77.01
CA LYS A 37 54.13 3.64 76.93
C LYS A 37 54.97 2.37 77.13
N GLY A 38 55.92 2.13 76.21
CA GLY A 38 56.98 1.12 76.38
C GLY A 38 56.84 -0.16 75.55
N ILE A 39 55.84 -0.27 74.67
CA ILE A 39 55.68 -1.43 73.77
C ILE A 39 56.29 -1.11 72.40
N GLU A 40 57.16 -1.99 71.91
CA GLU A 40 57.72 -1.98 70.56
C GLU A 40 56.60 -2.25 69.53
N LYS A 41 56.50 -1.40 68.51
CA LYS A 41 55.37 -1.40 67.57
C LYS A 41 55.80 -2.05 66.25
N ASP A 42 55.39 -3.29 66.04
CA ASP A 42 55.59 -3.96 64.75
C ASP A 42 54.55 -3.45 63.74
N ALA A 43 55.04 -2.95 62.60
CA ALA A 43 54.17 -2.56 61.50
C ALA A 43 53.59 -3.80 60.82
N ILE A 44 52.26 -3.91 60.75
CA ILE A 44 51.57 -4.98 60.04
C ILE A 44 51.74 -4.73 58.53
N THR A 45 52.38 -5.66 57.83
CA THR A 45 52.53 -5.61 56.38
C THR A 45 51.22 -5.99 55.70
N PHE A 46 50.72 -5.13 54.80
CA PHE A 46 49.56 -5.44 53.95
C PHE A 46 50.02 -5.56 52.51
N ASN A 47 49.64 -6.66 51.85
CA ASN A 47 49.85 -6.82 50.41
C ASN A 47 48.75 -6.06 49.64
N LEU A 48 49.15 -5.06 48.85
CA LEU A 48 48.24 -4.36 47.93
C LEU A 48 48.04 -5.21 46.67
N ALA A 49 46.89 -5.87 46.56
CA ALA A 49 46.47 -6.56 45.33
C ALA A 49 45.67 -5.59 44.44
N LEU A 50 46.22 -5.24 43.27
CA LEU A 50 45.53 -4.45 42.25
C LEU A 50 44.86 -5.42 41.27
N GLU A 51 43.56 -5.67 41.44
CA GLU A 51 42.80 -6.44 40.45
C GLU A 51 42.32 -5.55 39.29
N PRO A 52 42.44 -5.99 38.02
CA PRO A 52 41.95 -5.23 36.87
C PRO A 52 40.40 -5.26 36.85
N LEU A 53 39.78 -4.09 37.06
CA LEU A 53 38.32 -3.95 37.03
C LEU A 53 37.74 -4.27 35.64
N TYR A 54 36.84 -5.25 35.60
CA TYR A 54 36.31 -5.88 34.39
C TYR A 54 35.15 -5.07 33.74
N VAL A 55 35.40 -3.84 33.27
CA VAL A 55 34.36 -2.98 32.64
C VAL A 55 34.27 -3.20 31.11
N GLY A 56 34.42 -4.44 30.62
CA GLY A 56 34.57 -4.70 29.16
C GLY A 56 33.79 -5.87 28.56
N PHE A 57 33.19 -6.75 29.35
CA PHE A 57 32.72 -8.05 28.83
C PHE A 57 31.24 -8.09 28.41
N LEU A 58 30.41 -7.14 28.85
CA LEU A 58 28.96 -7.15 28.56
C LEU A 58 28.60 -6.66 27.14
N PHE A 59 29.44 -5.83 26.50
CA PHE A 59 29.16 -5.30 25.16
C PHE A 59 29.59 -6.22 24.01
N TYR A 60 30.44 -7.23 24.28
CA TYR A 60 30.96 -8.11 23.23
C TYR A 60 29.88 -9.03 22.62
N ASN A 61 28.88 -9.43 23.40
CA ASN A 61 27.81 -10.26 22.86
C ASN A 61 26.73 -9.42 22.15
N VAL A 62 26.55 -8.16 22.58
CA VAL A 62 25.55 -7.25 22.01
C VAL A 62 25.93 -6.84 20.58
N TYR A 63 27.20 -6.52 20.31
CA TYR A 63 27.59 -6.14 18.95
C TYR A 63 27.41 -7.29 17.94
N LYS A 64 27.55 -8.56 18.35
CA LYS A 64 27.31 -9.72 17.46
C LYS A 64 25.84 -9.77 16.99
N ILE A 65 24.90 -9.49 17.90
CA ILE A 65 23.47 -9.46 17.58
C ILE A 65 23.16 -8.28 16.65
N VAL A 66 23.74 -7.09 16.93
CA VAL A 66 23.54 -5.90 16.10
C VAL A 66 24.08 -6.10 14.68
N ILE A 67 25.28 -6.69 14.54
CA ILE A 67 25.86 -7.00 13.23
C ILE A 67 25.00 -8.03 12.47
N ALA A 68 24.49 -9.06 13.15
CA ALA A 68 23.61 -10.05 12.53
C ALA A 68 22.32 -9.41 11.99
N ILE A 69 21.70 -8.49 12.73
CA ILE A 69 20.49 -7.77 12.29
C ILE A 69 20.79 -6.92 11.06
N ILE A 70 21.91 -6.18 11.03
CA ILE A 70 22.31 -5.35 9.90
C ILE A 70 22.52 -6.20 8.64
N ILE A 71 23.16 -7.37 8.77
CA ILE A 71 23.38 -8.29 7.64
C ILE A 71 22.04 -8.84 7.13
N VAL A 72 21.13 -9.27 8.01
CA VAL A 72 19.81 -9.80 7.62
C VAL A 72 18.97 -8.72 6.93
N LEU A 73 18.95 -7.50 7.45
CA LEU A 73 18.24 -6.38 6.82
C LEU A 73 18.86 -5.99 5.48
N GLY A 74 20.19 -5.96 5.40
CA GLY A 74 20.92 -5.70 4.16
C GLY A 74 20.65 -6.75 3.09
N LEU A 75 20.72 -8.05 3.43
CA LEU A 75 20.39 -9.15 2.52
C LEU A 75 18.92 -9.13 2.10
N GLY A 76 18.00 -8.83 3.03
CA GLY A 76 16.58 -8.68 2.74
C GLY A 76 16.29 -7.56 1.74
N LEU A 77 16.87 -6.38 1.96
CA LEU A 77 16.70 -5.22 1.09
C LEU A 77 17.35 -5.41 -0.28
N PHE A 78 18.55 -5.99 -0.33
CA PHE A 78 19.37 -6.02 -1.56
C PHE A 78 19.16 -7.27 -2.41
N ILE A 79 18.78 -8.41 -1.81
CA ILE A 79 18.62 -9.68 -2.54
C ILE A 79 17.14 -10.09 -2.62
N VAL A 80 16.45 -10.13 -1.48
CA VAL A 80 15.10 -10.71 -1.42
C VAL A 80 14.09 -9.80 -2.11
N ILE A 81 14.07 -8.50 -1.82
CA ILE A 81 13.11 -7.57 -2.42
C ILE A 81 13.24 -7.47 -3.95
N PRO A 82 14.44 -7.30 -4.54
CA PRO A 82 14.58 -7.27 -6.00
C PRO A 82 14.17 -8.58 -6.65
N ARG A 83 14.48 -9.73 -6.04
CA ARG A 83 14.13 -11.05 -6.57
C ARG A 83 12.62 -11.29 -6.52
N VAL A 84 11.94 -10.93 -5.43
CA VAL A 84 10.48 -11.02 -5.32
C VAL A 84 9.79 -10.09 -6.31
N LYS A 85 10.25 -8.84 -6.44
CA LYS A 85 9.73 -7.90 -7.45
C LYS A 85 9.89 -8.45 -8.87
N HIS A 86 11.04 -9.05 -9.19
CA HIS A 86 11.28 -9.67 -10.49
C HIS A 86 10.35 -10.87 -10.74
N PHE A 87 10.17 -11.75 -9.74
CA PHE A 87 9.25 -12.89 -9.83
C PHE A 87 7.79 -12.46 -10.03
N ILE A 88 7.34 -11.41 -9.32
CA ILE A 88 5.99 -10.86 -9.48
C ILE A 88 5.81 -10.28 -10.89
N LYS A 89 6.79 -9.50 -11.38
CA LYS A 89 6.77 -8.93 -12.74
C LYS A 89 6.75 -10.02 -13.82
N ALA A 90 7.46 -11.13 -13.61
CA ALA A 90 7.48 -12.27 -14.54
C ALA A 90 6.15 -13.02 -14.60
N LYS A 91 5.33 -12.99 -13.54
CA LYS A 91 4.03 -13.69 -13.47
C LYS A 91 2.85 -12.86 -13.99
N ASN A 92 3.05 -11.57 -14.29
CA ASN A 92 2.03 -10.69 -14.89
C ASN A 92 2.17 -10.64 -16.43
N PRO A 93 1.50 -11.53 -17.20
CA PRO A 93 1.62 -11.58 -18.66
C PRO A 93 1.23 -10.27 -19.37
N HIS A 94 0.30 -9.50 -18.78
CA HIS A 94 -0.13 -8.20 -19.31
C HIS A 94 0.98 -7.13 -19.30
N GLU A 95 1.88 -7.13 -18.32
CA GLU A 95 2.98 -6.16 -18.27
C GLU A 95 4.11 -6.50 -19.25
N ARG A 96 4.40 -7.80 -19.45
CA ARG A 96 5.34 -8.26 -20.48
C ARG A 96 4.88 -7.88 -21.88
N GLN A 97 3.61 -8.13 -22.20
CA GLN A 97 3.04 -7.73 -23.49
C GLN A 97 3.10 -6.20 -23.69
N ARG A 98 2.91 -5.40 -22.64
CA ARG A 98 3.02 -3.93 -22.70
C ARG A 98 4.44 -3.44 -23.00
N LEU A 99 5.45 -4.14 -22.49
CA LEU A 99 6.87 -3.81 -22.72
C LEU A 99 7.33 -4.24 -24.11
N GLU A 100 6.97 -5.45 -24.56
CA GLU A 100 7.19 -5.91 -25.94
C GLU A 100 6.44 -5.05 -26.96
N SER A 101 5.22 -4.61 -26.62
CA SER A 101 4.45 -3.66 -27.44
C SER A 101 4.97 -2.24 -27.48
N SER A 102 5.94 -1.90 -26.62
CA SER A 102 6.66 -0.63 -26.74
C SER A 102 7.69 -0.63 -27.89
N MET A 103 8.04 -1.80 -28.42
CA MET A 103 9.03 -1.93 -29.51
C MET A 103 8.43 -1.64 -30.90
N TYR A 104 7.10 -1.64 -31.04
CA TYR A 104 6.41 -1.32 -32.29
C TYR A 104 5.49 -0.11 -32.15
N LYS A 105 5.55 0.79 -33.12
CA LYS A 105 4.62 1.93 -33.20
C LYS A 105 3.21 1.41 -33.45
N ILE A 106 2.28 1.65 -32.51
CA ILE A 106 0.87 1.28 -32.68
C ILE A 106 0.30 2.00 -33.90
N PHE A 107 -0.22 1.23 -34.86
CA PHE A 107 -0.78 1.77 -36.08
C PHE A 107 -2.21 2.27 -35.89
N ARG A 108 -2.62 3.26 -36.70
CA ARG A 108 -3.97 3.84 -36.66
C ARG A 108 -5.09 2.81 -36.87
N PHE A 109 -4.81 1.67 -37.50
CA PHE A 109 -5.81 0.62 -37.73
C PHE A 109 -6.13 -0.22 -36.48
N GLU A 110 -5.32 -0.16 -35.42
CA GLU A 110 -5.55 -0.83 -34.13
C GLU A 110 -6.13 0.11 -33.07
N LEU A 111 -6.45 1.36 -33.45
CA LEU A 111 -6.87 2.40 -32.52
C LEU A 111 -8.22 2.05 -31.84
N GLY A 112 -8.18 1.90 -30.52
CA GLY A 112 -9.37 1.89 -29.66
C GLY A 112 -9.96 3.29 -29.43
N ARG A 113 -11.18 3.37 -28.90
CA ARG A 113 -11.83 4.64 -28.55
C ARG A 113 -12.47 4.55 -27.16
N PRO A 114 -12.58 5.67 -26.42
CA PRO A 114 -13.25 5.68 -25.13
C PRO A 114 -14.72 5.27 -25.29
N SER A 115 -15.29 4.69 -24.24
CA SER A 115 -16.72 4.33 -24.19
C SER A 115 -17.61 5.57 -24.29
N ALA A 116 -18.87 5.36 -24.69
CA ALA A 116 -19.85 6.44 -24.79
C ALA A 116 -20.57 6.73 -23.47
N SER A 117 -20.73 5.70 -22.63
CA SER A 117 -21.44 5.76 -21.33
C SER A 117 -22.78 6.49 -21.42
N THR A 118 -23.61 6.10 -22.39
CA THR A 118 -24.88 6.75 -22.72
C THR A 118 -25.79 6.87 -21.51
N LYS A 119 -26.23 8.07 -21.17
CA LYS A 119 -27.13 8.34 -20.03
C LYS A 119 -28.55 8.66 -20.49
N LEU A 120 -29.49 8.57 -19.56
CA LEU A 120 -30.81 9.14 -19.77
C LEU A 120 -30.73 10.69 -19.76
N GLY A 121 -31.47 11.33 -20.65
CA GLY A 121 -31.59 12.78 -20.72
C GLY A 121 -31.76 13.29 -22.15
N GLY A 122 -31.85 14.62 -22.31
CA GLY A 122 -32.05 15.24 -23.63
C GLY A 122 -31.08 14.72 -24.70
N LYS A 123 -31.63 14.38 -25.87
CA LYS A 123 -30.91 13.70 -26.95
C LYS A 123 -29.61 14.43 -27.32
N ARG A 124 -28.47 13.76 -27.14
CA ARG A 124 -27.15 14.24 -27.53
C ARG A 124 -26.37 13.13 -28.21
N ILE A 125 -26.03 13.32 -29.49
CA ILE A 125 -25.33 12.33 -30.32
C ILE A 125 -24.15 13.01 -30.98
N HIS A 126 -22.98 12.38 -30.92
CA HIS A 126 -21.76 12.81 -31.61
C HIS A 126 -21.44 11.89 -32.78
N LEU A 127 -21.08 12.47 -33.92
CA LEU A 127 -20.62 11.72 -35.08
C LEU A 127 -19.13 11.42 -34.94
N VAL A 128 -18.76 10.15 -35.09
CA VAL A 128 -17.36 9.72 -35.04
C VAL A 128 -16.96 9.18 -36.41
N ARG A 129 -16.07 9.90 -37.11
CA ARG A 129 -15.49 9.42 -38.38
C ARG A 129 -14.64 8.18 -38.14
N VAL A 130 -14.90 7.12 -38.91
CA VAL A 130 -14.17 5.85 -38.86
C VAL A 130 -13.45 5.57 -40.18
N ARG A 131 -12.74 4.45 -40.26
CA ARG A 131 -12.03 4.01 -41.47
C ARG A 131 -13.01 3.83 -42.63
N GLY A 132 -12.57 4.15 -43.85
CA GLY A 132 -13.38 3.98 -45.05
C GLY A 132 -14.45 5.05 -45.27
N GLY A 133 -14.35 6.22 -44.61
CA GLY A 133 -15.26 7.35 -44.83
C GLY A 133 -16.60 7.27 -44.08
N ASN A 134 -16.87 6.16 -43.38
CA ASN A 134 -18.11 5.97 -42.62
C ASN A 134 -18.15 6.78 -41.30
N TYR A 135 -19.34 6.91 -40.73
CA TYR A 135 -19.57 7.52 -39.42
C TYR A 135 -20.27 6.54 -38.47
N LYS A 136 -19.82 6.52 -37.21
CA LYS A 136 -20.55 5.86 -36.11
C LYS A 136 -21.23 6.94 -35.25
N HIS A 137 -22.51 6.75 -34.97
CA HIS A 137 -23.29 7.64 -34.10
C HIS A 137 -23.05 7.25 -32.64
N ARG A 138 -22.29 8.08 -31.92
CA ARG A 138 -22.05 7.89 -30.50
C ARG A 138 -23.10 8.66 -29.70
N ALA A 139 -24.11 7.95 -29.22
CA ALA A 139 -25.07 8.52 -28.28
C ALA A 139 -24.40 8.78 -26.93
N LEU A 140 -24.56 9.99 -26.40
CA LEU A 140 -24.12 10.35 -25.05
C LEU A 140 -25.32 10.46 -24.11
N ARG A 141 -26.44 10.97 -24.61
CA ARG A 141 -27.70 11.04 -23.89
C ARG A 141 -28.87 10.70 -24.81
N LEU A 142 -29.82 9.94 -24.30
CA LEU A 142 -31.06 9.60 -24.99
C LEU A 142 -32.23 9.69 -23.99
N ASP A 143 -33.35 10.21 -24.47
CA ASP A 143 -34.60 10.34 -23.71
C ASP A 143 -35.68 9.38 -24.21
N SER A 144 -35.57 8.95 -25.47
CA SER A 144 -36.58 8.17 -26.17
C SER A 144 -35.94 7.08 -27.02
N GLY A 145 -36.70 6.01 -27.24
CA GLY A 145 -36.31 4.87 -28.07
C GLY A 145 -37.50 4.31 -28.83
N ASN A 146 -37.24 3.53 -29.88
CA ASN A 146 -38.28 2.77 -30.57
C ASN A 146 -38.32 1.36 -29.99
N PHE A 147 -39.47 0.96 -29.47
CA PHE A 147 -39.69 -0.34 -28.81
C PHE A 147 -40.72 -1.13 -29.57
N SER A 148 -40.54 -2.45 -29.64
CA SER A 148 -41.45 -3.38 -30.30
C SER A 148 -42.20 -4.25 -29.29
N TRP A 149 -43.51 -4.40 -29.50
CA TRP A 149 -44.33 -5.36 -28.77
C TRP A 149 -44.49 -6.61 -29.65
N GLY A 150 -43.77 -7.68 -29.29
CA GLY A 150 -43.65 -8.87 -30.12
C GLY A 150 -44.95 -9.63 -30.40
N SER A 151 -45.83 -9.78 -29.40
CA SER A 151 -47.11 -10.49 -29.59
C SER A 151 -48.07 -9.73 -30.51
N GLU A 152 -48.07 -8.40 -30.42
CA GLU A 152 -48.97 -7.52 -31.18
C GLU A 152 -48.38 -7.11 -32.55
N GLY A 153 -47.11 -7.43 -32.82
CA GLY A 153 -46.44 -7.08 -34.08
C GLY A 153 -46.24 -5.58 -34.32
N ILE A 154 -46.30 -4.74 -33.28
CA ILE A 154 -46.19 -3.29 -33.40
C ILE A 154 -44.88 -2.74 -32.87
N SER A 155 -44.51 -1.55 -33.34
CA SER A 155 -43.41 -0.76 -32.77
C SER A 155 -43.84 0.67 -32.54
N ARG A 156 -43.47 1.24 -31.38
CA ARG A 156 -43.77 2.64 -31.03
C ARG A 156 -42.56 3.30 -30.39
N LYS A 157 -42.41 4.59 -30.69
CA LYS A 157 -41.44 5.44 -30.02
C LYS A 157 -41.99 5.83 -28.65
N THR A 158 -41.24 5.54 -27.60
CA THR A 158 -41.63 5.86 -26.21
C THR A 158 -40.47 6.51 -25.47
N ARG A 159 -40.79 7.18 -24.37
CA ARG A 159 -39.82 7.78 -23.48
C ARG A 159 -39.23 6.73 -22.54
N LEU A 160 -37.93 6.86 -22.28
CA LEU A 160 -37.18 6.08 -21.29
C LEU A 160 -37.37 6.70 -19.90
N LEU A 161 -37.66 5.89 -18.89
CA LEU A 161 -37.78 6.34 -17.49
C LEU A 161 -36.52 6.06 -16.69
N THR A 162 -36.17 4.77 -16.53
CA THR A 162 -35.07 4.32 -15.68
C THR A 162 -34.48 3.00 -16.19
N VAL A 163 -33.25 2.71 -15.76
CA VAL A 163 -32.64 1.38 -15.90
C VAL A 163 -32.89 0.63 -14.61
N ASN A 164 -33.51 -0.54 -14.69
CA ASN A 164 -33.90 -1.32 -13.50
C ASN A 164 -32.90 -2.44 -13.21
N TYR A 165 -32.34 -3.04 -14.25
CA TYR A 165 -31.39 -4.14 -14.10
C TYR A 165 -30.39 -4.21 -15.26
N ASN A 166 -29.19 -4.71 -14.96
CA ASN A 166 -28.20 -5.08 -15.95
C ASN A 166 -27.37 -6.26 -15.44
N ALA A 167 -27.22 -7.30 -16.26
CA ALA A 167 -26.52 -8.53 -15.87
C ALA A 167 -25.00 -8.34 -15.66
N SER A 168 -24.37 -7.39 -16.36
CA SER A 168 -22.91 -7.27 -16.32
C SER A 168 -22.39 -6.45 -15.14
N ASN A 169 -23.11 -5.39 -14.74
CA ASN A 169 -22.66 -4.49 -13.67
C ASN A 169 -23.82 -3.64 -13.12
N ASN A 170 -23.97 -3.62 -11.80
CA ASN A 170 -24.98 -2.86 -11.07
C ASN A 170 -24.71 -1.35 -11.03
N GLU A 171 -23.47 -0.90 -11.22
CA GLU A 171 -23.15 0.54 -11.32
C GLU A 171 -23.84 1.20 -12.52
N LEU A 172 -24.13 0.41 -13.56
CA LEU A 172 -24.86 0.89 -14.73
C LEU A 172 -26.34 1.17 -14.39
N VAL A 173 -26.90 0.44 -13.43
CA VAL A 173 -28.26 0.69 -12.88
C VAL A 173 -28.24 1.95 -12.03
N ARG A 174 -27.32 2.05 -11.06
CA ARG A 174 -27.21 3.22 -10.16
C ARG A 174 -27.08 4.54 -10.90
N THR A 175 -26.39 4.52 -12.03
CA THR A 175 -26.09 5.71 -12.82
C THR A 175 -26.97 5.86 -14.08
N ASN A 176 -28.03 5.05 -14.21
CA ASN A 176 -28.97 5.09 -15.35
C ASN A 176 -28.26 5.10 -16.72
N THR A 177 -27.35 4.14 -16.92
CA THR A 177 -26.57 3.99 -18.16
C THR A 177 -27.24 3.02 -19.12
N LEU A 178 -27.44 3.43 -20.36
CA LEU A 178 -28.01 2.61 -21.43
C LEU A 178 -26.91 1.80 -22.11
N VAL A 179 -27.02 0.47 -22.02
CA VAL A 179 -26.17 -0.50 -22.71
C VAL A 179 -27.04 -1.59 -23.35
N LYS A 180 -26.47 -2.36 -24.28
CA LYS A 180 -27.16 -3.53 -24.84
C LYS A 180 -27.45 -4.54 -23.72
N GLY A 181 -28.68 -5.02 -23.63
CA GLY A 181 -29.11 -5.98 -22.61
C GLY A 181 -29.53 -5.37 -21.27
N ALA A 182 -29.55 -4.03 -21.15
CA ALA A 182 -30.13 -3.38 -19.98
C ALA A 182 -31.67 -3.58 -19.97
N VAL A 183 -32.21 -3.96 -18.81
CA VAL A 183 -33.66 -4.00 -18.57
C VAL A 183 -34.09 -2.61 -18.10
N ILE A 184 -34.99 -2.01 -18.87
CA ILE A 184 -35.38 -0.61 -18.74
C ILE A 184 -36.89 -0.47 -18.60
N GLN A 185 -37.31 0.57 -17.89
CA GLN A 185 -38.70 0.96 -17.79
C GLN A 185 -39.01 2.04 -18.84
N ILE A 186 -40.09 1.84 -19.59
CA ILE A 186 -40.54 2.73 -20.66
C ILE A 186 -41.95 3.27 -20.36
N ASP A 187 -42.27 4.41 -20.94
CA ASP A 187 -43.62 4.95 -20.91
C ASP A 187 -44.55 4.05 -21.75
N ALA A 188 -45.61 3.54 -21.12
CA ALA A 188 -46.59 2.66 -21.74
C ALA A 188 -47.68 3.41 -22.51
N THR A 189 -47.78 4.73 -22.38
CA THR A 189 -48.86 5.54 -22.97
C THR A 189 -49.06 5.29 -24.47
N PRO A 190 -48.01 5.25 -25.32
CA PRO A 190 -48.20 5.03 -26.76
C PRO A 190 -48.69 3.63 -27.11
N PHE A 191 -48.36 2.63 -26.30
CA PHE A 191 -48.83 1.25 -26.48
C PHE A 191 -50.27 1.10 -25.99
N ARG A 192 -50.60 1.71 -24.84
CA ARG A 192 -51.96 1.73 -24.29
C ARG A 192 -52.95 2.38 -25.26
N GLN A 193 -52.63 3.57 -25.76
CA GLN A 193 -53.47 4.29 -26.72
C GLN A 193 -53.72 3.47 -27.99
N TRP A 194 -52.67 2.81 -28.49
CA TRP A 194 -52.81 1.94 -29.65
C TRP A 194 -53.73 0.76 -29.35
N TYR A 195 -53.55 0.08 -28.23
CA TYR A 195 -54.36 -1.07 -27.84
C TYR A 195 -55.84 -0.71 -27.70
N GLU A 196 -56.13 0.41 -27.03
CA GLU A 196 -57.49 0.95 -26.89
C GLU A 196 -58.11 1.27 -28.26
N SER A 197 -57.34 1.84 -29.20
CA SER A 197 -57.82 2.12 -30.56
C SER A 197 -58.00 0.87 -31.43
N HIS A 198 -57.17 -0.15 -31.22
CA HIS A 198 -57.14 -1.33 -32.09
C HIS A 198 -58.21 -2.36 -31.70
N TYR A 199 -58.43 -2.54 -30.40
CA TYR A 199 -59.40 -3.50 -29.87
C TYR A 199 -60.67 -2.86 -29.33
N ALA A 200 -60.74 -1.52 -29.22
CA ALA A 200 -61.83 -0.80 -28.54
C ALA A 200 -62.04 -1.23 -27.08
N ILE A 201 -61.04 -1.84 -26.45
CA ILE A 201 -61.06 -2.31 -25.05
C ILE A 201 -60.18 -1.39 -24.22
N SER A 202 -60.74 -0.83 -23.15
CA SER A 202 -59.97 -0.05 -22.17
C SER A 202 -59.08 -0.96 -21.33
N LEU A 203 -57.77 -0.71 -21.30
CA LEU A 203 -56.87 -1.34 -20.34
C LEU A 203 -57.11 -0.72 -18.95
N ALA A 204 -58.00 -1.33 -18.18
CA ALA A 204 -58.41 -0.83 -16.87
C ALA A 204 -57.22 -0.68 -15.90
N LYS A 205 -57.32 0.28 -14.98
CA LYS A 205 -56.36 0.44 -13.87
C LYS A 205 -56.47 -0.77 -12.94
N LYS A 206 -55.33 -1.26 -12.45
CA LYS A 206 -55.25 -2.33 -11.44
C LYS A 206 -56.23 -2.00 -10.31
N LYS A 207 -57.11 -2.95 -9.96
CA LYS A 207 -57.97 -2.85 -8.76
C LYS A 207 -57.03 -2.55 -7.60
N ALA A 208 -57.29 -1.48 -6.84
CA ALA A 208 -56.55 -1.23 -5.61
C ALA A 208 -56.81 -2.43 -4.70
N GLU A 209 -55.78 -3.24 -4.47
CA GLU A 209 -55.80 -4.22 -3.40
C GLU A 209 -55.77 -3.41 -2.10
N GLU A 210 -56.87 -3.43 -1.34
CA GLU A 210 -56.93 -3.02 0.07
C GLU A 210 -55.95 -3.85 0.90
#